data_AF-A0A9D3WV94-F1
#
_entry.id   AF-A0A9D3WV94-F1
#
_cell.length_a   1.000
_cell.length_b   1.000
_cell.length_c   1.000
_cell.angle_alpha   90.00
_cell.angle_beta   90.00
_cell.angle_gamma   90.00
#
_symmetry.space_group_name_H-M   'P 1'
#
loop_
_entity.id
_entity.type
_entity.pdbx_description
1 polymer ?
#
loop_
_entity_poly.entity_id
_entity_poly.type
_entity_poly.pdbx_seq_one_letter_code
_entity_poly.pdbx_strand_id
1 'polypeptide(L)'
;MASYLAQEVQLARRHDKILSQRLVLLQQMENHLGDKKTEKTSQTQAADAAYKRNAALLNDIEAAEKRLQARVHLQPHPDIVKLETLYWASVEESIPKWEQFLLGRAQMPVGFKKKKSTKYNISHPEGAAQR
;
A
#
# COMPACT_ATOMS: atom_id res chain seq x y z
N MET A 1 33.81 45.72 66.82
CA MET A 1 33.54 44.27 66.95
C MET A 1 32.24 43.86 66.24
N ALA A 2 31.07 44.43 66.57
CA ALA A 2 29.78 44.00 66.02
C ALA A 2 29.64 44.09 64.48
N SER A 3 30.22 45.11 63.84
CA SER A 3 30.14 45.29 62.37
C SER A 3 30.86 44.19 61.58
N TYR A 4 31.99 43.69 62.08
CA TYR A 4 32.77 42.64 61.42
C TYR A 4 32.03 41.31 61.49
N LEU A 5 31.49 40.99 62.68
CA LEU A 5 30.68 39.79 62.88
C LEU A 5 29.44 39.76 61.98
N ALA A 6 28.75 40.89 61.81
CA ALA A 6 27.61 40.98 60.91
C ALA A 6 27.99 40.71 59.44
N GLN A 7 29.18 41.15 59.01
CA GLN A 7 29.69 40.91 57.67
C GLN A 7 30.05 39.43 57.43
N GLU A 8 30.70 38.78 58.41
CA GLU A 8 31.02 37.34 58.35
C GLU A 8 29.75 36.48 58.25
N VAL A 9 28.72 36.82 59.03
CA VAL A 9 27.43 36.11 58.97
C VAL A 9 26.77 36.29 57.59
N GLN A 10 26.85 37.48 56.99
CA GLN A 10 26.34 37.69 55.63
C GLN A 10 27.15 36.91 54.59
N LEU A 11 28.48 36.83 54.73
CA LEU A 11 29.35 36.09 53.84
C LEU A 11 29.06 34.58 53.91
N ALA A 12 28.91 34.02 55.11
CA ALA A 12 28.53 32.63 55.33
C ALA A 12 27.18 32.30 54.66
N ARG A 13 26.16 33.14 54.82
CA ARG A 13 24.87 32.95 54.15
C ARG A 13 24.98 32.95 52.62
N ARG A 14 25.83 33.81 52.05
CA ARG A 14 26.08 33.83 50.59
C ARG A 14 26.79 32.55 50.17
N HIS A 15 27.76 32.09 50.96
CA HIS A 15 28.48 30.86 50.71
C HIS A 15 27.55 29.64 50.72
N ASP A 16 26.70 29.51 51.73
CA ASP A 16 25.70 28.43 51.81
C ASP A 16 24.76 28.43 50.61
N LYS A 17 24.36 29.62 50.14
CA LYS A 17 23.54 29.75 48.93
C LYS A 17 24.29 29.26 47.68
N ILE A 18 25.57 29.61 47.54
CA ILE A 18 26.42 29.16 46.43
C ILE A 18 26.57 27.63 46.47
N LEU A 19 26.85 27.06 47.65
CA LEU A 19 26.98 25.61 47.81
C LEU A 19 25.66 24.89 47.50
N SER A 20 24.53 25.42 47.96
CA SER A 20 23.20 24.87 47.68
C SER A 20 22.90 24.86 46.17
N GLN A 21 23.20 25.96 45.47
CA GLN A 21 23.04 26.04 44.01
C GLN A 21 23.96 25.07 43.27
N ARG A 22 25.22 24.96 43.70
CA ARG A 22 26.19 24.03 43.12
C ARG A 22 25.72 22.58 43.27
N LEU A 23 25.18 22.22 44.44
CA LEU A 23 24.66 20.87 44.70
C LEU A 23 23.52 20.52 43.73
N VAL A 24 22.56 21.43 43.55
CA VAL A 24 21.44 21.24 42.61
C VAL A 24 21.96 21.08 41.18
N LEU A 25 22.89 21.92 40.75
CA LEU A 25 23.46 21.86 39.40
C LEU A 25 24.19 20.53 39.15
N LEU A 26 24.98 20.07 40.13
CA LEU A 26 25.68 18.79 40.03
C LEU A 26 24.70 17.62 39.91
N GLN A 27 23.63 17.61 40.70
CA GLN A 27 22.60 16.58 40.58
C GLN A 27 21.91 16.59 39.21
N GLN A 28 21.60 17.77 38.68
CA GLN A 28 21.02 17.91 37.34
C GLN A 28 21.96 17.39 36.26
N MET A 29 23.25 17.69 36.37
CA MET A 29 24.27 17.21 35.42
C MET A 29 24.42 15.69 35.46
N GLU A 30 24.41 15.10 36.66
CA GLU A 30 24.46 13.65 36.85
C GLU A 30 23.24 12.95 36.25
N ASN A 31 22.03 13.43 36.56
CA ASN A 31 20.79 12.89 36.03
C ASN A 31 20.77 12.95 34.49
N HIS A 32 21.09 14.11 33.93
CA HIS A 32 21.10 14.30 32.48
C HIS A 32 22.15 13.42 31.77
N LEU A 33 23.30 13.16 32.40
CA LEU A 33 24.27 12.20 31.87
C LEU A 33 23.71 10.76 31.89
N GLY A 34 23.03 10.39 32.98
CA GLY A 34 22.33 9.11 33.10
C GLY A 34 21.26 8.93 32.01
N ASP A 35 20.38 9.91 31.85
CA ASP A 35 19.30 9.90 30.86
C ASP A 35 19.85 9.81 29.43
N LYS A 36 20.89 10.58 29.11
CA LYS A 36 21.55 10.49 27.80
C LYS A 36 22.16 9.13 27.54
N LYS A 37 22.68 8.46 28.58
CA LYS A 37 23.27 7.13 28.44
C LYS A 37 22.17 6.09 28.18
N THR A 38 21.07 6.13 28.93
CA THR A 38 19.95 5.18 28.76
C THR A 38 19.26 5.38 27.42
N GLU A 39 19.05 6.62 26.99
CA GLU A 39 18.47 6.95 25.67
C GLU A 39 19.34 6.43 24.52
N LYS A 40 20.66 6.63 24.57
CA LYS A 40 21.57 6.09 23.56
C LYS A 40 21.53 4.56 23.51
N THR A 41 21.47 3.90 24.66
CA THR A 41 21.38 2.44 24.70
C THR A 41 20.06 1.92 24.12
N SER A 42 18.93 2.56 24.46
CA SER A 42 17.62 2.15 23.94
C SER A 42 17.51 2.40 22.43
N GLN A 43 18.04 3.54 21.95
CA GLN A 43 18.10 3.85 20.52
C GLN A 43 18.97 2.83 19.75
N THR A 44 20.12 2.46 20.30
CA THR A 44 21.01 1.47 19.66
C THR A 44 20.34 0.09 19.61
N GLN A 45 19.65 -0.31 20.68
CA GLN A 45 18.90 -1.57 20.71
C GLN A 45 17.74 -1.57 19.71
N ALA A 46 17.00 -0.46 19.61
CA ALA A 46 15.93 -0.31 18.62
C ALA A 46 16.48 -0.36 17.19
N ALA A 47 17.62 0.27 16.93
CA ALA A 47 18.28 0.22 15.63
C ALA A 47 18.76 -1.19 15.27
N ASP A 48 19.36 -1.93 16.21
CA ASP A 48 19.79 -3.32 15.99
C ASP A 48 18.59 -4.26 15.75
N ALA A 49 17.51 -4.09 16.51
CA ALA A 49 16.27 -4.84 16.30
C ALA A 49 15.65 -4.55 14.93
N ALA A 50 15.60 -3.28 14.51
CA ALA A 50 15.13 -2.89 13.19
C ALA A 50 16.02 -3.45 12.08
N TYR A 51 17.35 -3.43 12.27
CA TYR A 51 18.30 -3.99 11.32
C TYR A 51 18.08 -5.50 11.12
N LYS A 52 17.95 -6.27 12.21
CA LYS A 52 17.66 -7.71 12.15
C LYS A 52 16.34 -8.01 11.44
N ARG A 53 15.30 -7.25 11.74
CA ARG A 53 13.99 -7.37 11.07
C ARG A 53 14.12 -7.07 9.58
N ASN A 54 14.81 -6.00 9.20
CA ASN A 54 14.97 -5.61 7.81
C ASN A 54 15.78 -6.65 7.02
N ALA A 55 16.82 -7.22 7.62
CA ALA A 55 17.58 -8.30 7.00
C ALA A 55 16.72 -9.55 6.75
N ALA A 56 15.88 -9.94 7.70
CA ALA A 56 14.95 -11.06 7.52
C ALA A 56 13.95 -10.78 6.40
N LEU A 57 13.34 -9.58 6.39
CA LEU A 57 12.39 -9.18 5.35
C LEU A 57 13.02 -9.14 3.94
N LEU A 58 14.26 -8.67 3.83
CA LEU A 58 14.99 -8.67 2.56
C LEU A 58 15.20 -10.10 2.03
N ASN A 59 15.59 -11.04 2.90
CA ASN A 59 15.73 -12.44 2.52
C ASN A 59 14.40 -13.06 2.08
N ASP A 60 13.31 -12.74 2.78
CA ASP A 60 11.96 -13.22 2.43
C ASP A 60 11.51 -12.68 1.06
N ILE A 61 11.79 -11.40 0.78
CA ILE A 61 11.50 -10.76 -0.51
C ILE A 61 12.32 -11.41 -1.62
N GLU A 62 13.63 -11.63 -1.43
CA GLU A 62 14.48 -12.29 -2.41
C GLU A 62 14.02 -13.73 -2.68
N ALA A 63 13.61 -14.46 -1.64
CA ALA A 63 13.05 -15.81 -1.79
C ALA A 63 11.73 -15.79 -2.56
N ALA A 64 10.86 -14.81 -2.31
CA ALA A 64 9.61 -14.63 -3.05
C ALA A 64 9.86 -14.27 -4.52
N GLU A 65 10.84 -13.41 -4.79
CA GLU A 65 11.25 -13.04 -6.15
C GLU A 65 11.75 -14.26 -6.93
N LYS A 66 12.66 -15.07 -6.35
CA LYS A 66 13.16 -16.29 -6.99
C LYS A 66 12.04 -17.27 -7.31
N ARG A 67 11.05 -17.42 -6.41
CA ARG A 67 9.86 -18.25 -6.65
C ARG A 67 9.00 -17.70 -7.78
N LEU A 68 8.85 -16.38 -7.88
CA LEU A 68 8.09 -15.75 -8.95
C LEU A 68 8.82 -15.91 -10.29
N GLN A 69 10.12 -15.63 -10.35
CA GLN A 69 10.94 -15.82 -11.55
C GLN A 69 10.88 -17.28 -12.03
N ALA A 70 11.01 -18.25 -11.13
CA ALA A 70 10.85 -19.66 -11.45
C ALA A 70 9.47 -19.96 -12.09
N ARG A 71 8.41 -19.29 -11.65
CA ARG A 71 7.06 -19.42 -12.23
C ARG A 71 6.88 -18.67 -13.54
N VAL A 72 7.53 -17.52 -13.73
CA VAL A 72 7.50 -16.77 -15.00
C VAL A 72 8.15 -17.58 -16.12
N HIS A 73 9.19 -18.35 -15.80
CA HIS A 73 9.81 -19.29 -16.76
C HIS A 73 8.98 -20.56 -16.99
N LEU A 74 7.94 -20.83 -16.20
CA LEU A 74 7.00 -21.89 -16.52
C LEU A 74 6.10 -21.42 -17.64
N GLN A 75 5.96 -22.25 -18.67
CA GLN A 75 5.02 -22.00 -19.76
C GLN A 75 3.61 -21.73 -19.20
N PRO A 76 2.79 -20.90 -19.88
CA PRO A 76 1.39 -20.74 -19.53
C PRO A 76 0.70 -22.11 -19.44
N HIS A 77 -0.28 -22.23 -18.54
CA HIS A 77 -1.01 -23.48 -18.34
C HIS A 77 -1.54 -24.01 -19.68
N PRO A 78 -1.46 -25.34 -19.96
CA PRO A 78 -1.88 -25.90 -21.25
C PRO A 78 -3.29 -25.48 -21.69
N ASP A 79 -4.21 -25.32 -20.75
CA ASP A 79 -5.58 -24.83 -21.04
C ASP A 79 -5.61 -23.40 -21.58
N ILE A 80 -4.71 -22.52 -21.09
CA ILE A 80 -4.57 -21.15 -21.58
C ILE A 80 -4.04 -21.17 -23.01
N VAL A 81 -3.01 -21.98 -23.27
CA VAL A 81 -2.43 -22.14 -24.61
C VAL A 81 -3.48 -22.71 -25.58
N LYS A 82 -4.25 -23.71 -25.14
CA LYS A 82 -5.34 -24.31 -25.93
C LYS A 82 -6.43 -23.28 -26.23
N LEU A 83 -6.84 -22.49 -25.24
CA LEU A 83 -7.84 -21.45 -25.41
C LEU A 83 -7.35 -20.37 -26.38
N GLU A 84 -6.11 -19.91 -26.25
CA GLU A 84 -5.49 -18.93 -27.15
C GLU A 84 -5.47 -19.47 -28.59
N THR A 85 -5.07 -20.72 -28.77
CA THR A 85 -5.06 -21.38 -30.08
C THR A 85 -6.46 -21.43 -30.70
N LEU A 86 -7.47 -21.86 -29.93
CA LEU A 86 -8.85 -21.93 -30.40
C LEU A 86 -9.43 -20.54 -30.71
N TYR A 87 -9.07 -19.53 -29.90
CA TYR A 87 -9.49 -18.15 -30.12
C TYR A 87 -8.93 -17.60 -31.43
N TRP A 88 -7.62 -17.71 -31.67
CA TRP A 88 -7.00 -17.23 -32.90
C TRP A 88 -7.52 -17.97 -34.13
N ALA A 89 -7.72 -19.29 -34.04
CA ALA A 89 -8.37 -20.06 -35.11
C ALA A 89 -9.79 -19.55 -35.41
N SER A 90 -10.58 -19.24 -34.38
CA SER A 90 -11.93 -18.67 -34.55
C SER A 90 -11.88 -17.27 -35.18
N VAL A 91 -10.89 -16.46 -34.82
CA VAL A 91 -10.67 -15.13 -35.42
C VAL A 91 -10.33 -15.27 -36.91
N GLU A 92 -9.37 -16.13 -37.26
CA GLU A 92 -8.99 -16.42 -38.66
C GLU A 92 -10.18 -16.91 -39.49
N GLU A 93 -11.01 -17.79 -38.93
CA GLU A 93 -12.23 -18.27 -39.61
C GLU A 93 -13.27 -17.16 -39.82
N SER A 94 -13.30 -16.17 -38.92
CA SER A 94 -14.27 -15.09 -38.93
C SER A 94 -13.84 -13.95 -39.86
N ILE A 95 -12.55 -13.65 -39.97
CA ILE A 95 -12.01 -12.50 -40.73
C ILE A 95 -12.56 -12.42 -42.17
N PRO A 96 -12.52 -13.47 -43.02
CA PRO A 96 -13.03 -13.36 -44.40
C PRO A 96 -14.52 -13.03 -44.47
N LYS A 97 -15.29 -13.53 -43.50
CA LYS A 97 -16.74 -13.32 -43.44
C LYS A 97 -17.05 -11.88 -43.01
N TRP A 98 -16.24 -11.32 -42.11
CA TRP A 98 -16.30 -9.90 -41.75
C TRP A 98 -15.84 -9.00 -42.89
N GLU A 99 -14.80 -9.37 -43.65
CA GLU A 99 -14.34 -8.63 -44.83
C GLU A 99 -15.44 -8.52 -45.89
N GLN A 100 -16.13 -9.62 -46.20
CA GLN A 100 -17.27 -9.60 -47.14
C GLN A 100 -18.39 -8.66 -46.69
N PHE A 101 -18.67 -8.60 -45.39
CA PHE A 101 -19.65 -7.67 -44.83
C PHE A 101 -19.19 -6.21 -44.94
N LEU A 102 -17.94 -5.91 -44.54
CA LEU A 102 -17.38 -4.56 -44.60
C LEU A 102 -17.27 -4.02 -46.03
N LEU A 103 -17.06 -4.90 -47.01
CA LEU A 103 -17.05 -4.55 -48.44
C LEU A 103 -18.46 -4.46 -49.06
N GLY A 104 -19.52 -4.57 -48.26
CA GLY A 104 -20.91 -4.51 -48.71
C GLY A 104 -21.39 -5.72 -49.53
N ARG A 105 -20.58 -6.80 -49.58
CA ARG A 105 -20.90 -8.03 -50.32
C ARG A 105 -21.74 -9.02 -49.49
N ALA A 106 -21.80 -8.84 -48.18
CA ALA A 106 -22.67 -9.59 -47.27
C ALA A 106 -23.61 -8.65 -46.49
N GLN A 107 -24.83 -9.12 -46.18
CA GLN A 107 -25.86 -8.30 -45.52
C GLN A 107 -25.71 -8.22 -43.99
N MET A 108 -24.99 -9.15 -43.36
CA MET A 108 -24.79 -9.16 -41.92
C MET A 108 -23.40 -9.70 -41.55
N PRO A 109 -22.77 -9.17 -40.49
CA PRO A 109 -21.52 -9.71 -39.98
C PRO A 109 -21.75 -11.02 -39.23
N VAL A 110 -20.70 -11.83 -39.14
CA VAL A 110 -20.73 -13.12 -38.44
C VAL A 110 -20.87 -12.93 -36.94
N GLY A 111 -21.73 -13.76 -36.34
CA GLY A 111 -22.03 -13.71 -34.90
C GLY A 111 -23.16 -12.73 -34.52
N PHE A 112 -23.64 -11.90 -35.45
CA PHE A 112 -24.73 -10.97 -35.17
C PHE A 112 -26.09 -11.69 -35.21
N LYS A 113 -26.69 -11.98 -34.05
CA LYS A 113 -28.10 -12.42 -33.99
C LYS A 113 -29.00 -11.20 -33.89
N LYS A 114 -29.71 -10.84 -34.99
CA LYS A 114 -30.79 -9.85 -34.92
C LYS A 114 -31.85 -10.36 -33.93
N LYS A 115 -31.98 -9.70 -32.78
CA LYS A 115 -33.14 -9.92 -31.89
C LYS A 115 -34.39 -9.51 -32.69
N LYS A 116 -35.30 -10.44 -32.95
CA LYS A 116 -36.55 -10.16 -33.66
C LYS A 116 -37.33 -9.11 -32.86
N SER A 117 -37.62 -7.96 -33.46
CA SER A 117 -38.57 -7.01 -32.89
C SER A 117 -39.97 -7.62 -33.00
N THR A 118 -40.55 -7.99 -31.85
CA THR A 118 -41.95 -8.41 -31.74
C THR A 118 -42.82 -7.20 -32.10
N LYS A 119 -43.37 -7.18 -33.30
CA LYS A 119 -44.46 -6.27 -33.67
C LYS A 119 -45.72 -6.76 -32.95
N TYR A 120 -46.11 -6.09 -31.88
CA TYR A 120 -47.43 -6.26 -31.29
C TYR A 120 -48.44 -5.60 -32.23
N ASN A 121 -49.24 -6.41 -32.95
CA ASN A 121 -50.41 -5.93 -33.66
C ASN A 121 -51.50 -5.65 -32.62
N ILE A 122 -51.81 -4.38 -32.37
CA ILE A 122 -52.97 -3.98 -31.59
C ILE A 122 -54.17 -4.06 -32.52
N SER A 123 -54.92 -5.16 -32.45
CA SER A 123 -56.26 -5.23 -33.03
C SER A 123 -57.25 -4.49 -32.12
N HIS A 124 -57.82 -3.42 -32.64
CA HIS A 124 -58.91 -2.65 -32.06
C HIS A 124 -60.20 -3.48 -32.10
N PRO A 125 -60.98 -3.63 -31.00
CA PRO A 125 -62.30 -4.23 -31.12
C PRO A 125 -63.32 -3.16 -31.51
N GLU A 126 -64.02 -3.38 -32.62
CA GLU A 126 -65.33 -2.76 -32.90
C GLU A 126 -66.35 -3.32 -31.90
N GLY A 127 -66.80 -2.47 -30.98
CA GLY A 127 -67.94 -2.75 -30.12
C GLY A 127 -69.23 -2.43 -30.87
N ALA A 128 -69.93 -3.48 -31.30
CA ALA A 128 -71.28 -3.40 -31.85
C ALA A 128 -72.27 -2.85 -30.81
N ALA A 129 -73.11 -1.92 -31.25
CA ALA A 129 -74.28 -1.43 -30.54
C ALA A 129 -75.36 -2.52 -30.42
N GLN A 130 -76.02 -2.59 -29.26
CA GLN A 130 -77.42 -3.07 -29.10
C GLN A 130 -77.94 -2.58 -27.74
N ARG A 131 -78.76 -1.52 -27.77
CA ARG A 131 -80.15 -1.42 -27.26
C ARG A 131 -80.34 -1.50 -25.76
#